data_AF-C9ZEY5-F1
#
_entry.id   AF-C9ZEY5-F1
#
_cell.length_a   1.000
_cell.length_b   1.000
_cell.length_c   1.000
_cell.angle_alpha   90.00
_cell.angle_beta   90.00
_cell.angle_gamma   90.00
#
_symmetry.space_group_name_H-M   'P 1'
#
loop_
_entity.id
_entity.type
_entity.pdbx_description
1 polymer ?
#
loop_
_entity_poly.entity_id
_entity_poly.type
_entity_poly.pdbx_seq_one_letter_code
_entity_poly.pdbx_strand_id
1 'polypeptide(L)'
;MSDGISDDAEDVVGVLTERIEARFAMDMNQLKAAVAAAPTANPDATDVVKWHGLLVQAQSALDRAEDDLLAALEAQPSEVDDPTMGLAHRVNAAVAARDGRAMVVRWLLDPDAPGKKDLAAERLARLRPRTGPVVQTSAPHRPTGTPAPTSAWRAGRPVR
;
A
#
# COMPACT_ATOMS: atom_id res chain seq x y z
N MET A 1 7.33 -39.63 -19.28
CA MET A 1 7.31 -39.69 -17.80
C MET A 1 8.50 -38.87 -17.35
N SER A 2 8.38 -37.68 -16.78
CA SER A 2 7.26 -37.03 -16.10
C SER A 2 7.01 -35.61 -16.65
N ASP A 3 5.78 -35.15 -16.53
CA ASP A 3 5.39 -33.75 -16.69
C ASP A 3 6.20 -32.90 -15.71
N GLY A 4 7.19 -32.17 -16.22
CA GLY A 4 7.73 -30.99 -15.54
C GLY A 4 6.74 -29.86 -15.79
N ILE A 5 5.64 -29.85 -15.04
CA ILE A 5 4.79 -28.66 -14.92
C ILE A 5 5.75 -27.57 -14.44
N SER A 6 6.02 -26.60 -15.32
CA SER A 6 6.91 -25.50 -14.99
C SER A 6 6.41 -24.86 -13.72
N ASP A 7 7.30 -24.78 -12.75
CA ASP A 7 7.20 -24.04 -11.50
C ASP A 7 7.12 -22.51 -11.74
N ASP A 8 6.68 -22.10 -12.93
CA ASP A 8 6.63 -20.72 -13.43
C ASP A 8 5.52 -19.91 -12.75
N ALA A 9 4.69 -20.55 -11.93
CA ALA A 9 3.66 -19.90 -11.12
C ALA A 9 4.13 -19.55 -9.71
N GLU A 10 5.24 -20.10 -9.20
CA GLU A 10 5.45 -20.22 -7.74
C GLU A 10 6.33 -19.14 -7.09
N ASP A 11 6.97 -18.24 -7.86
CA ASP A 11 7.60 -17.04 -7.27
C ASP A 11 7.26 -15.73 -8.02
N VAL A 12 6.06 -15.22 -7.75
CA VAL A 12 5.61 -13.89 -8.22
C VAL A 12 6.58 -12.78 -7.81
N VAL A 13 7.18 -12.87 -6.62
CA VAL A 13 8.10 -11.86 -6.10
C VAL A 13 9.42 -11.91 -6.86
N GLY A 14 10.00 -13.09 -7.06
CA GLY A 14 11.22 -13.32 -7.82
C GLY A 14 11.09 -12.85 -9.27
N VAL A 15 10.05 -13.30 -9.97
CA VAL A 15 9.80 -12.89 -11.37
C VAL A 15 9.68 -11.37 -11.49
N LEU A 16 8.96 -10.71 -10.57
CA LEU A 16 8.85 -9.26 -10.60
C LEU A 16 10.15 -8.56 -10.19
N THR A 17 10.93 -9.15 -9.28
CA THR A 17 12.26 -8.65 -8.89
C THR A 17 13.19 -8.65 -10.11
N GLU A 18 13.30 -9.77 -10.80
CA GLU A 18 14.14 -9.89 -12.01
C GLU A 18 13.73 -8.88 -13.09
N ARG A 19 12.43 -8.68 -13.30
CA ARG A 19 11.94 -7.68 -14.26
C ARG A 19 12.25 -6.25 -13.84
N ILE A 20 12.26 -5.95 -12.54
CA ILE A 20 12.70 -4.65 -12.02
C ILE A 20 14.20 -4.48 -12.30
N GLU A 21 15.00 -5.47 -11.96
CA GLU A 21 16.45 -5.42 -12.14
C GLU A 21 16.84 -5.26 -13.61
N ALA A 22 16.19 -6.00 -14.51
CA ALA A 22 16.36 -5.86 -15.94
C ALA A 22 15.98 -4.46 -16.45
N ARG A 23 14.91 -3.85 -15.90
CA ARG A 23 14.46 -2.50 -16.30
C ARG A 23 15.44 -1.41 -15.88
N PHE A 24 16.05 -1.51 -14.71
CA PHE A 24 16.93 -0.48 -14.15
C PHE A 24 18.41 -0.79 -14.31
N ALA A 25 18.77 -1.97 -14.82
CA ALA A 25 20.14 -2.46 -14.97
C ALA A 25 20.95 -2.39 -13.65
N MET A 26 20.27 -2.66 -12.53
CA MET A 26 20.82 -2.66 -11.18
C MET A 26 20.17 -3.81 -10.41
N ASP A 27 20.90 -4.43 -9.49
CA ASP A 27 20.28 -5.34 -8.54
C ASP A 27 19.32 -4.58 -7.61
N MET A 28 18.37 -5.29 -7.02
CA MET A 28 17.33 -4.69 -6.18
C MET A 28 17.89 -3.92 -4.98
N ASN A 29 19.02 -4.35 -4.41
CA ASN A 29 19.63 -3.68 -3.27
C ASN A 29 20.34 -2.38 -3.70
N GLN A 30 21.04 -2.40 -4.83
CA GLN A 30 21.61 -1.21 -5.46
C GLN A 30 20.51 -0.19 -5.79
N LEU A 31 19.40 -0.65 -6.38
CA LEU A 31 18.28 0.23 -6.72
C LEU A 31 17.67 0.88 -5.46
N LYS A 32 17.45 0.10 -4.40
CA LYS A 32 16.99 0.61 -3.09
C LYS A 32 17.95 1.66 -2.52
N ALA A 33 19.26 1.40 -2.58
CA ALA A 33 20.27 2.34 -2.09
C ALA A 33 20.29 3.64 -2.91
N ALA A 34 20.21 3.54 -4.24
CA ALA A 34 20.16 4.70 -5.13
C ALA A 34 18.90 5.55 -4.88
N VAL A 35 17.74 4.93 -4.75
CA VAL A 35 16.48 5.61 -4.40
C VAL A 35 16.57 6.25 -3.02
N ALA A 36 17.15 5.60 -2.02
CA ALA A 36 17.32 6.17 -0.69
C ALA A 36 18.26 7.40 -0.70
N ALA A 37 19.32 7.37 -1.50
CA ALA A 37 20.26 8.48 -1.63
C ALA A 37 19.67 9.70 -2.37
N ALA A 38 18.85 9.47 -3.41
CA ALA A 38 18.26 10.54 -4.21
C ALA A 38 16.82 10.21 -4.66
N PRO A 39 15.81 10.29 -3.77
CA PRO A 39 14.44 9.84 -4.06
C PRO A 39 13.74 10.60 -5.20
N THR A 40 14.18 11.82 -5.51
CA THR A 40 13.60 12.69 -6.54
C THR A 40 14.30 12.57 -7.89
N ALA A 41 15.45 11.88 -7.98
CA ALA A 41 16.22 11.76 -9.22
C ALA A 41 15.48 10.90 -10.27
N ASN A 42 14.74 9.88 -9.82
CA ASN A 42 13.89 9.05 -10.67
C ASN A 42 12.60 8.68 -9.93
N PRO A 43 11.51 9.43 -10.13
CA PRO A 43 10.22 9.15 -9.48
C PRO A 43 9.66 7.76 -9.78
N ASP A 44 9.90 7.23 -10.98
CA ASP A 44 9.40 5.90 -11.36
C ASP A 44 10.15 4.79 -10.62
N ALA A 45 11.48 4.93 -10.44
CA ALA A 45 12.27 4.02 -9.62
C ALA A 45 11.79 4.03 -8.15
N THR A 46 11.50 5.23 -7.63
CA THR A 46 10.98 5.40 -6.27
C THR A 46 9.62 4.73 -6.08
N ASP A 47 8.70 4.90 -7.04
CA ASP A 47 7.39 4.23 -7.01
C ASP A 47 7.56 2.70 -7.11
N VAL A 48 8.41 2.20 -8.00
CA VAL A 48 8.66 0.76 -8.15
C VAL A 48 9.25 0.14 -6.89
N VAL A 49 10.28 0.75 -6.29
CA VAL A 49 10.91 0.24 -5.04
C VAL A 49 9.89 0.19 -3.90
N LYS A 50 9.05 1.23 -3.77
CA LYS A 50 7.98 1.26 -2.77
C LYS A 50 7.01 0.09 -2.97
N TRP A 51 6.49 -0.09 -4.18
CA TRP A 51 5.50 -1.12 -4.46
C TRP A 51 6.07 -2.54 -4.41
N HIS A 52 7.33 -2.73 -4.79
CA HIS A 52 8.07 -3.97 -4.56
C HIS A 52 8.18 -4.29 -3.07
N GLY A 53 8.53 -3.32 -2.23
CA GLY A 53 8.57 -3.50 -0.78
C GLY A 53 7.21 -3.92 -0.20
N LEU A 54 6.11 -3.34 -0.69
CA LEU A 54 4.75 -3.74 -0.30
C LEU A 54 4.38 -5.14 -0.78
N LEU A 55 4.84 -5.56 -1.95
CA LEU A 55 4.67 -6.92 -2.47
C LEU A 55 5.41 -7.94 -1.60
N VAL A 56 6.66 -7.68 -1.24
CA VAL A 56 7.44 -8.53 -0.34
C VAL A 56 6.75 -8.68 1.02
N GLN A 57 6.25 -7.57 1.59
CA GLN A 57 5.49 -7.61 2.83
C GLN A 57 4.20 -8.43 2.72
N ALA A 58 3.49 -8.34 1.59
CA ALA A 58 2.28 -9.12 1.35
C ALA A 58 2.59 -10.61 1.19
N GLN A 59 3.69 -10.98 0.52
CA GLN A 59 4.15 -12.37 0.44
C GLN A 59 4.45 -12.91 1.85
N SER A 60 5.25 -12.22 2.66
CA SER A 60 5.53 -12.67 4.02
C SER A 60 4.29 -12.74 4.92
N ALA A 61 3.23 -11.98 4.63
CA ALA A 61 1.97 -12.08 5.34
C ALA A 61 1.13 -13.29 4.88
N LEU A 62 1.21 -13.63 3.59
CA LEU A 62 0.62 -14.84 3.04
C LEU A 62 1.29 -16.09 3.62
N ASP A 63 2.61 -16.16 3.59
CA ASP A 63 3.37 -17.31 4.12
C ASP A 63 2.97 -17.62 5.57
N ARG A 64 2.91 -16.59 6.43
CA ARG A 64 2.47 -16.75 7.84
C ARG A 64 1.01 -17.19 7.96
N ALA A 65 0.13 -16.71 7.09
CA ALA A 65 -1.28 -17.09 7.14
C ALA A 65 -1.47 -18.55 6.70
N GLU A 66 -0.67 -19.02 5.74
CA GLU A 66 -0.63 -20.40 5.29
C GLU A 66 -0.06 -21.32 6.38
N ASP A 67 1.05 -20.93 7.01
CA ASP A 67 1.63 -21.64 8.16
C ASP A 67 0.63 -21.78 9.31
N ASP A 68 -0.07 -20.69 9.68
CA ASP A 68 -1.11 -20.69 10.71
C ASP A 68 -2.23 -21.69 10.37
N LEU A 69 -2.69 -21.70 9.11
CA LEU A 69 -3.76 -22.58 8.66
C LEU A 69 -3.31 -24.04 8.65
N LEU A 70 -2.10 -24.33 8.15
CA LEU A 70 -1.53 -25.67 8.14
C LEU A 70 -1.38 -26.21 9.56
N ALA A 71 -0.83 -25.40 10.49
CA ALA A 71 -0.69 -25.78 11.89
C ALA A 71 -2.04 -26.11 12.55
N ALA A 72 -3.11 -25.35 12.23
CA ALA A 72 -4.45 -25.64 12.74
C ALA A 72 -5.04 -26.95 12.18
N LEU A 73 -4.87 -27.18 10.87
CA LEU A 73 -5.35 -28.41 10.21
C LEU A 73 -4.59 -29.65 10.71
N GLU A 74 -3.29 -29.54 10.98
CA GLU A 74 -2.48 -30.61 11.55
C GLU A 74 -2.88 -30.94 13.00
N ALA A 75 -3.22 -29.92 13.79
CA ALA A 75 -3.66 -30.10 15.16
C ALA A 75 -5.05 -30.76 15.27
N GLN A 76 -5.91 -30.55 14.27
CA GLN A 76 -7.27 -31.08 14.25
C GLN A 76 -7.65 -31.58 12.84
N PRO A 77 -7.21 -32.79 12.45
CA PRO A 77 -7.45 -33.35 11.11
C PRO A 77 -8.90 -33.81 10.86
N SER A 78 -9.82 -33.57 11.80
CA SER A 78 -11.25 -33.83 11.66
C SER A 78 -11.95 -32.69 10.90
N GLU A 79 -13.28 -32.59 10.99
CA GLU A 79 -14.06 -31.51 10.36
C GLU A 79 -13.50 -30.12 10.68
N VAL A 80 -13.47 -29.25 9.66
CA VAL A 80 -12.99 -27.87 9.76
C VAL A 80 -13.97 -27.05 10.58
N ASP A 81 -13.53 -26.58 11.74
CA ASP A 81 -14.33 -25.75 12.64
C ASP A 81 -14.35 -24.27 12.21
N ASP A 82 -15.25 -23.48 12.82
CA ASP A 82 -15.39 -22.05 12.53
C ASP A 82 -14.07 -21.25 12.70
N PRO A 83 -13.26 -21.48 13.76
CA PRO A 83 -11.92 -20.90 13.85
C PRO A 83 -11.01 -21.20 12.66
N THR A 84 -10.92 -22.46 12.22
CA THR A 84 -10.07 -22.87 11.08
C THR A 84 -10.59 -22.28 9.77
N MET A 85 -11.91 -22.18 9.60
CA MET A 85 -12.51 -21.43 8.50
C MET A 85 -12.10 -19.95 8.51
N GLY A 86 -12.00 -19.34 9.69
CA GLY A 86 -11.47 -17.98 9.85
C GLY A 86 -10.03 -17.83 9.34
N LEU A 87 -9.16 -18.83 9.58
CA LEU A 87 -7.79 -18.86 9.06
C LEU A 87 -7.77 -18.94 7.53
N ALA A 88 -8.60 -19.80 6.95
CA ALA A 88 -8.74 -19.91 5.49
C ALA A 88 -9.17 -18.58 4.84
N HIS A 89 -10.08 -17.85 5.48
CA HIS A 89 -10.43 -16.49 5.03
C HIS A 89 -9.26 -15.51 5.12
N ARG A 90 -8.39 -15.61 6.14
CA ARG A 90 -7.18 -14.78 6.22
C ARG A 90 -6.20 -15.08 5.09
N VAL A 91 -6.00 -16.34 4.74
CA VAL A 91 -5.18 -16.74 3.58
C VAL A 91 -5.72 -16.10 2.31
N ASN A 92 -7.03 -16.21 2.05
CA ASN A 92 -7.65 -15.59 0.88
C ASN A 92 -7.45 -14.07 0.84
N ALA A 93 -7.57 -13.39 1.98
CA ALA A 93 -7.31 -11.96 2.05
C ALA A 93 -5.84 -11.62 1.78
N ALA A 94 -4.90 -12.44 2.26
CA ALA A 94 -3.48 -12.26 2.01
C ALA A 94 -3.10 -12.49 0.54
N VAL A 95 -3.67 -13.51 -0.12
CA VAL A 95 -3.53 -13.74 -1.57
C VAL A 95 -4.03 -12.53 -2.35
N ALA A 96 -5.23 -12.04 -2.05
CA ALA A 96 -5.79 -10.87 -2.72
C ALA A 96 -4.90 -9.63 -2.54
N ALA A 97 -4.30 -9.45 -1.37
CA ALA A 97 -3.35 -8.37 -1.13
C ALA A 97 -2.07 -8.54 -1.98
N ARG A 98 -1.45 -9.73 -1.98
CA ARG A 98 -0.27 -10.05 -2.80
C ARG A 98 -0.53 -9.76 -4.27
N ASP A 99 -1.62 -10.29 -4.81
CA ASP A 99 -1.98 -10.16 -6.23
C ASP A 99 -2.25 -8.70 -6.59
N GLY A 100 -2.95 -7.96 -5.72
CA GLY A 100 -3.14 -6.53 -5.89
C GLY A 100 -1.82 -5.76 -5.95
N ARG A 101 -0.83 -6.10 -5.11
CA ARG A 101 0.51 -5.48 -5.15
C ARG A 101 1.28 -5.88 -6.41
N ALA A 102 1.25 -7.16 -6.78
CA ALA A 102 1.89 -7.68 -7.98
C ALA A 102 1.34 -7.02 -9.26
N MET A 103 0.02 -6.83 -9.34
CA MET A 103 -0.63 -6.12 -10.44
C MET A 103 -0.12 -4.68 -10.59
N VAL A 104 0.04 -3.95 -9.48
CA VAL A 104 0.55 -2.58 -9.51
C VAL A 104 2.01 -2.55 -9.97
N VAL A 105 2.85 -3.46 -9.46
CA VAL A 105 4.26 -3.56 -9.90
C VAL A 105 4.33 -3.87 -11.40
N ARG A 106 3.53 -4.83 -11.89
CA ARG A 106 3.44 -5.15 -13.32
C ARG A 106 3.01 -3.93 -14.15
N TRP A 107 2.00 -3.20 -13.69
CA TRP A 107 1.56 -1.96 -14.34
C TRP A 107 2.68 -0.91 -14.36
N LEU A 108 3.46 -0.75 -13.29
CA LEU A 108 4.59 0.19 -13.23
C LEU A 108 5.74 -0.18 -14.17
N LEU A 109 5.98 -1.47 -14.39
CA LEU A 109 7.06 -1.96 -15.27
C LEU A 109 6.71 -1.88 -16.75
N ASP A 110 5.43 -1.96 -17.10
CA ASP A 110 4.96 -1.92 -18.48
C ASP A 110 4.90 -0.48 -19.02
N PRO A 111 5.73 -0.11 -20.01
CA PRO A 111 5.72 1.24 -20.57
C PRO A 111 4.42 1.58 -21.32
N ASP A 112 3.70 0.57 -21.82
CA ASP A 112 2.50 0.72 -22.63
C ASP A 112 1.21 0.50 -21.83
N ALA A 113 1.34 0.38 -20.50
CA ALA A 113 0.20 0.13 -19.62
C ALA A 113 -0.91 1.19 -19.78
N PRO A 114 -2.19 0.78 -19.81
CA PRO A 114 -3.30 1.70 -19.97
C PRO A 114 -3.32 2.73 -18.83
N GLY A 115 -3.65 3.99 -19.17
CA GLY A 115 -3.70 5.12 -18.24
C GLY A 115 -2.35 5.82 -17.97
N LYS A 116 -1.20 5.28 -18.40
CA LYS A 116 0.10 5.95 -18.18
C LYS A 116 0.32 7.20 -19.02
N LYS A 117 -0.14 7.20 -20.27
CA LYS A 117 0.03 8.34 -21.19
C LYS A 117 -0.70 9.59 -20.66
N ASP A 118 -1.89 9.40 -20.11
CA ASP A 118 -2.67 10.47 -19.50
C ASP A 118 -2.06 10.93 -18.18
N LEU A 119 -1.52 10.01 -17.36
CA LEU A 119 -0.79 10.36 -16.14
C LEU A 119 0.49 11.15 -16.40
N ALA A 120 1.24 10.80 -17.46
CA ALA A 120 2.42 11.57 -17.86
C ALA A 120 2.03 12.99 -18.31
N ALA A 121 0.94 13.12 -19.07
CA ALA A 121 0.40 14.41 -19.46
C ALA A 121 -0.10 15.23 -18.25
N GLU A 122 -0.76 14.60 -17.28
CA GLU A 122 -1.17 15.24 -16.02
C GLU A 122 0.03 15.66 -15.15
N ARG A 123 1.03 14.79 -14.98
CA ARG A 123 2.28 15.12 -14.26
C ARG A 123 2.96 16.33 -14.91
N LEU A 124 3.03 16.36 -16.24
CA LEU A 124 3.55 17.52 -16.98
C LEU A 124 2.69 18.77 -16.77
N ALA A 125 1.36 18.65 -16.77
CA ALA A 125 0.44 19.75 -16.52
C ALA A 125 0.60 20.34 -15.10
N ARG A 126 0.96 19.53 -14.10
CA ARG A 126 1.26 19.99 -12.73
C ARG A 126 2.60 20.72 -12.61
N LEU A 127 3.56 20.44 -13.49
CA LEU A 127 4.85 21.13 -13.56
C LEU A 127 4.76 22.47 -14.29
N ARG A 128 3.72 22.68 -15.10
CA ARG A 128 3.47 23.98 -15.71
C ARG A 128 2.99 24.97 -14.63
N PRO A 129 3.51 26.21 -14.61
CA PRO A 129 2.97 27.26 -13.76
C PRO A 129 1.46 27.34 -13.97
N ARG A 130 0.68 27.24 -12.90
CA ARG A 130 -0.77 27.20 -12.99
C ARG A 130 -1.30 28.56 -13.44
N THR A 131 -1.42 28.75 -14.75
CA THR A 131 -2.08 29.91 -15.37
C THR A 131 -3.58 29.66 -15.38
N GLY A 132 -4.18 29.56 -14.20
CA GLY A 132 -5.63 29.35 -14.03
C GLY A 132 -6.21 30.45 -13.13
N PRO A 133 -7.47 30.85 -13.35
CA PRO A 133 -8.13 31.82 -12.48
C PRO A 133 -8.08 31.33 -11.03
N VAL A 134 -7.54 32.17 -10.14
CA VAL A 134 -7.50 31.90 -8.71
C VAL A 134 -8.94 32.01 -8.19
N VAL A 135 -9.57 30.87 -7.95
CA VAL A 135 -10.84 30.82 -7.22
C VAL A 135 -10.51 31.18 -5.77
N GLN A 136 -10.84 32.40 -5.36
CA GLN A 136 -10.74 32.79 -3.96
C GLN A 136 -11.78 31.98 -3.17
N THR A 137 -11.31 31.02 -2.37
CA THR A 137 -12.17 30.36 -1.39
C THR A 137 -12.29 31.26 -0.17
N SER A 138 -13.47 31.82 0.07
CA SER A 138 -13.78 32.49 1.33
C SER A 138 -13.54 31.56 2.51
N ALA A 139 -12.94 32.07 3.58
CA ALA A 139 -12.66 31.28 4.79
C ALA A 139 -13.97 30.70 5.40
N PRO A 140 -13.93 29.50 5.99
CA PRO A 140 -15.09 28.92 6.64
C PRO A 140 -15.64 29.85 7.73
N HIS A 141 -16.94 30.11 7.70
CA HIS A 141 -17.61 30.89 8.74
C HIS A 141 -17.60 30.11 10.05
N ARG A 142 -16.87 30.60 11.05
CA ARG A 142 -16.91 30.07 12.41
C ARG A 142 -18.22 30.57 13.06
N PRO A 143 -19.16 29.69 13.46
CA PRO A 143 -20.32 30.14 14.20
C PRO A 143 -19.87 30.80 15.51
N THR A 144 -20.32 32.02 15.72
CA THR A 144 -20.14 32.78 16.96
C THR A 144 -20.80 32.00 18.10
N GLY A 145 -19.99 31.63 19.09
CA GLY A 145 -20.43 30.85 20.25
C GLY A 145 -21.60 31.52 20.96
N THR A 146 -22.62 30.73 21.24
CA THR A 146 -23.72 31.06 22.16
C THR A 146 -23.11 31.44 23.52
N PRO A 147 -23.44 32.61 24.10
CA PRO A 147 -22.94 32.97 25.41
C PRO A 147 -23.47 31.98 26.46
N ALA A 148 -22.54 31.40 27.23
CA ALA A 148 -22.87 30.52 28.34
C ALA A 148 -23.66 31.30 29.41
N PRO A 149 -24.73 30.72 29.99
CA PRO A 149 -25.48 31.39 31.05
C PRO A 149 -24.66 31.50 32.34
N THR A 150 -24.54 32.72 32.83
CA THR A 150 -23.96 33.08 34.13
C THR A 150 -24.71 32.41 35.27
N SER A 151 -24.08 31.40 35.90
CA SER A 151 -24.53 30.86 37.19
C SER A 151 -24.12 31.82 38.32
N ALA A 152 -25.05 32.69 38.72
CA ALA A 152 -24.94 33.49 39.92
C ALA A 152 -25.25 32.65 41.15
N TRP A 153 -24.24 32.32 41.96
CA TRP A 153 -24.45 31.93 43.36
C TRP A 153 -23.49 32.71 44.26
N ARG A 154 -24.09 33.67 44.95
CA ARG A 154 -23.51 34.46 46.03
C ARG A 154 -23.85 33.75 47.33
N ALA A 155 -22.83 33.29 48.05
CA ALA A 155 -22.85 33.07 49.50
C ALA A 155 -21.38 33.21 49.92
N GLY A 156 -20.96 34.21 50.70
CA GLY A 156 -21.39 34.42 52.07
C GLY A 156 -20.18 34.12 52.96
N ARG A 157 -19.53 35.19 53.42
CA ARG A 157 -18.40 35.31 54.38
C ARG A 157 -18.50 34.32 55.58
N PRO A 158 -17.42 34.05 56.36
CA PRO A 158 -16.60 35.10 56.98
C PRO A 158 -15.10 34.82 57.21
N VAL A 159 -14.39 35.93 57.48
CA VAL A 159 -13.11 35.96 58.19
C VAL A 159 -13.42 36.55 59.57
N ARG A 160 -13.09 35.76 60.61
CA ARG A 160 -12.78 36.08 62.02
C ARG A 160 -13.68 37.02 62.81
#